data_AF-A0A7S2Y6R5-F1
#
_entry.id   AF-A0A7S2Y6R5-F1
#
_cell.length_a   1.000
_cell.length_b   1.000
_cell.length_c   1.000
_cell.angle_alpha   90.00
_cell.angle_beta   90.00
_cell.angle_gamma   90.00
#
_symmetry.space_group_name_H-M   'P 1'
#
loop_
_entity.id
_entity.type
_entity.pdbx_description
1 polymer ?
#
loop_
_entity_poly.entity_id
_entity_poly.type
_entity_poly.pdbx_seq_one_letter_code
_entity_poly.pdbx_strand_id
1 'polypeptide(L)'
;MALKLKSELRWCVTGTPVGRGKLEDLYGLLLFLGLNPFMIRTFFNKALDSGHCNISERIKQLLGGIFWRSTKANELVREQMGVPEQTEKKNLLRFSSVEKHFYERQLQETLSTAGDFAERRRSGKKDKVKQLNLLAENLHRLRAACCHPQVGAGGISKMKKSAVGAETSRVLSMEEILVKLIDDARLKCEESQRQANLHTNGMAALSRLKVEARERGQSVNETDEKALEKSCKLYLESLELAKSNSQPTRVLADATLTGNTGFRTPHGVMHGGSTVLDWKMDGQNQDQLWARIDFEGPARRLTRLKLRPVTQVPDSLSRDASPDIVWTILRPQTCVLEVSNTNLGGEFVEVTSFPCIPLEQDEWIVEDEFRASRSKSWRLVFKSFPPSNCKAHLAASYLGVEVMFDEADISNDSLQKLHALHNACISFESLLKIHDGRNRGGEVSGSDFLNIAEMKKKIKQMSAEAASIEETYLKTAQSIHRACKQRFLES
;
A
#
# COMPACT_ATOMS: atom_id res chain seq x y z
N MET A 1 -26.66 -44.98 -12.28
CA MET A 1 -28.11 -44.74 -12.47
C MET A 1 -28.61 -45.33 -13.80
N ALA A 2 -28.04 -44.94 -14.95
CA ALA A 2 -28.50 -45.42 -16.27
C ALA A 2 -28.52 -46.95 -16.45
N LEU A 3 -27.60 -47.69 -15.81
CA LEU A 3 -27.58 -49.17 -15.85
C LEU A 3 -28.79 -49.85 -15.20
N LYS A 4 -29.55 -49.14 -14.35
CA LYS A 4 -30.74 -49.70 -13.69
C LYS A 4 -31.94 -49.81 -14.64
N LEU A 5 -31.86 -49.20 -15.83
CA LEU A 5 -32.92 -49.21 -16.83
C LEU A 5 -32.90 -50.55 -17.59
N LYS A 6 -34.00 -51.30 -17.49
CA LYS A 6 -34.23 -52.50 -18.30
C LYS A 6 -34.56 -52.06 -19.72
N SER A 7 -33.75 -52.48 -20.68
CA SER A 7 -33.87 -52.14 -22.09
C SER A 7 -33.19 -53.23 -22.91
N GLU A 8 -33.81 -53.61 -24.03
CA GLU A 8 -33.27 -54.60 -24.97
C GLU A 8 -32.26 -53.96 -25.93
N LEU A 9 -32.51 -52.72 -26.35
CA LEU A 9 -31.63 -51.93 -27.22
C LEU A 9 -31.23 -50.63 -26.52
N ARG A 10 -29.94 -50.29 -26.58
CA ARG A 10 -29.38 -49.10 -25.94
C ARG A 10 -28.59 -48.28 -26.94
N TRP A 11 -28.91 -46.99 -27.00
CA TRP A 11 -28.26 -46.03 -27.89
C TRP A 11 -27.60 -44.93 -27.08
N CYS A 12 -26.34 -44.63 -27.42
CA CYS A 12 -25.59 -43.50 -26.87
C CYS A 12 -25.46 -42.42 -27.93
N VAL A 13 -26.06 -41.26 -27.69
CA VAL A 13 -25.90 -40.09 -28.56
C VAL A 13 -25.01 -39.08 -27.85
N THR A 14 -23.83 -38.82 -28.39
CA THR A 14 -22.88 -37.85 -27.83
C THR A 14 -22.01 -37.25 -28.93
N GLY A 15 -21.81 -35.92 -28.88
CA GLY A 15 -20.90 -35.23 -29.80
C GLY A 15 -19.41 -35.45 -29.47
N THR A 16 -19.10 -35.79 -28.22
CA THR A 16 -17.73 -36.00 -27.72
C THR A 16 -17.71 -37.21 -26.77
N PRO A 17 -17.55 -38.44 -27.29
CA PRO A 17 -17.62 -39.66 -26.49
C PRO A 17 -16.45 -39.85 -25.51
N VAL A 18 -15.33 -39.19 -25.74
CA VAL A 18 -14.15 -39.24 -24.87
C VAL A 18 -13.81 -37.82 -24.45
N GLY A 19 -13.95 -37.52 -23.16
CA GLY A 19 -13.72 -36.22 -22.56
C GLY A 19 -12.48 -36.23 -21.67
N ARG A 20 -12.61 -35.69 -20.45
CA ARG A 20 -11.50 -35.59 -19.48
C ARG A 20 -11.16 -36.93 -18.81
N GLY A 21 -12.10 -37.87 -18.75
CA GLY A 21 -11.91 -39.18 -18.15
C GLY A 21 -11.16 -40.17 -19.04
N LYS A 22 -10.87 -39.81 -20.30
CA LYS A 22 -10.10 -40.61 -21.26
C LYS A 22 -10.66 -42.05 -21.39
N LEU A 23 -9.93 -43.05 -20.88
CA LEU A 23 -10.31 -44.46 -20.92
C LEU A 23 -11.51 -44.78 -20.02
N GLU A 24 -11.72 -44.02 -18.95
CA GLU A 24 -12.86 -44.20 -18.04
C GLU A 24 -14.18 -43.82 -18.70
N ASP A 25 -14.18 -42.76 -19.50
CA ASP A 25 -15.35 -42.33 -20.27
C ASP A 25 -15.74 -43.43 -21.27
N LEU A 26 -14.75 -44.05 -21.91
CA LEU A 26 -14.96 -45.17 -22.82
C LEU A 26 -15.51 -46.40 -22.11
N TYR A 27 -14.99 -46.74 -20.93
CA TYR A 27 -15.51 -47.84 -20.11
C TYR A 27 -16.98 -47.61 -19.75
N GLY A 28 -17.32 -46.39 -19.33
CA GLY A 28 -18.70 -46.01 -18.99
C GLY A 28 -19.66 -46.22 -20.17
N LEU A 29 -19.23 -45.89 -21.40
CA LEU A 29 -20.01 -46.10 -22.62
C LEU A 29 -20.21 -47.59 -22.94
N LEU A 30 -19.14 -48.38 -22.92
CA LEU A 30 -19.22 -49.82 -23.20
C LEU A 30 -20.04 -50.58 -22.15
N LEU A 31 -19.91 -50.17 -20.89
CA LEU A 31 -20.70 -50.69 -19.77
C LEU A 31 -22.18 -50.37 -19.94
N PHE A 32 -22.52 -49.15 -20.36
CA PHE A 32 -23.91 -48.79 -20.65
C PHE A 32 -24.47 -49.54 -21.86
N LEU A 33 -23.70 -49.68 -22.94
CA LEU A 33 -24.14 -50.37 -24.16
C LEU A 33 -24.35 -51.88 -23.99
N GLY A 34 -23.89 -52.48 -22.89
CA GLY A 34 -24.13 -53.92 -22.66
C GLY A 34 -23.12 -54.84 -23.36
N LEU A 35 -21.96 -54.33 -23.79
CA LEU A 35 -21.05 -55.06 -24.67
C LEU A 35 -20.19 -56.09 -23.91
N ASN A 36 -20.53 -57.37 -24.06
CA ASN A 36 -19.70 -58.47 -23.57
C ASN A 36 -18.49 -58.70 -24.51
N PRO A 37 -17.28 -59.00 -23.98
CA PRO A 37 -16.87 -59.06 -22.57
C PRO A 37 -16.40 -57.72 -21.96
N PHE A 38 -16.46 -56.62 -22.70
CA PHE A 38 -15.92 -55.30 -22.32
C PHE A 38 -16.63 -54.63 -21.13
N MET A 39 -17.83 -55.09 -20.75
CA MET A 39 -18.49 -54.66 -19.51
C MET A 39 -17.68 -55.03 -18.25
N ILE A 40 -16.91 -56.11 -18.32
CA ILE A 40 -16.15 -56.60 -17.17
C ILE A 40 -14.90 -55.74 -17.02
N ARG A 41 -14.79 -55.00 -15.90
CA ARG A 41 -13.70 -54.05 -15.64
C ARG A 41 -12.32 -54.67 -15.75
N THR A 42 -12.15 -55.89 -15.23
CA THR A 42 -10.86 -56.60 -15.27
C THR A 42 -10.47 -57.00 -16.69
N PHE A 43 -11.44 -57.36 -17.53
CA PHE A 43 -11.20 -57.63 -18.94
C PHE A 43 -10.89 -56.33 -19.69
N PHE A 44 -11.68 -55.27 -19.49
CA PHE A 44 -11.44 -53.96 -20.11
C PHE A 44 -10.03 -53.43 -19.83
N ASN A 45 -9.61 -53.45 -18.55
CA ASN A 45 -8.28 -52.98 -18.16
C ASN A 45 -7.16 -53.85 -18.75
N LYS A 46 -7.34 -55.18 -18.81
CA LYS A 46 -6.35 -56.08 -19.44
C LYS A 46 -6.30 -55.93 -20.95
N ALA A 47 -7.44 -55.73 -21.60
CA ALA A 47 -7.54 -55.60 -23.06
C ALA A 47 -6.98 -54.25 -23.55
N LEU A 48 -7.05 -53.21 -22.73
CA LEU A 48 -6.61 -51.85 -23.03
C LEU A 48 -5.43 -51.38 -22.17
N ASP A 49 -4.68 -52.31 -21.57
CA ASP A 49 -3.52 -51.96 -20.76
C ASP A 49 -2.45 -51.28 -21.62
N SER A 50 -1.89 -50.18 -21.09
CA SER A 50 -0.85 -49.36 -21.69
C SER A 50 0.45 -50.08 -22.04
N GLY A 51 0.65 -51.31 -21.51
CA GLY A 51 1.81 -52.15 -21.76
C GLY A 51 1.80 -52.94 -23.08
N HIS A 52 0.69 -52.95 -23.82
CA HIS A 52 0.60 -53.66 -25.10
C HIS A 52 0.95 -52.77 -26.30
N CYS A 53 1.75 -53.28 -27.25
CA CYS A 53 1.85 -52.66 -28.56
C CYS A 53 0.49 -52.73 -29.29
N ASN A 54 0.13 -51.67 -30.01
CA ASN A 54 -1.06 -51.58 -30.88
C ASN A 54 -2.42 -51.35 -30.18
N ILE A 55 -2.47 -50.79 -28.97
CA ILE A 55 -3.73 -50.43 -28.27
C ILE A 55 -4.64 -49.54 -29.14
N SER A 56 -4.07 -48.53 -29.80
CA SER A 56 -4.82 -47.60 -30.65
C SER A 56 -5.55 -48.29 -31.80
N GLU A 57 -4.96 -49.33 -32.38
CA GLU A 57 -5.55 -50.08 -33.49
C GLU A 57 -6.68 -51.00 -33.01
N ARG A 58 -6.48 -51.65 -31.85
CA ARG A 58 -7.52 -52.45 -31.19
C ARG A 58 -8.74 -51.60 -30.80
N ILE A 59 -8.50 -50.41 -30.26
CA ILE A 59 -9.57 -49.45 -29.95
C ILE A 59 -10.29 -49.05 -31.25
N LYS A 60 -9.57 -48.74 -32.33
CA LYS A 60 -10.19 -48.40 -33.62
C LYS A 60 -11.06 -49.53 -34.16
N GLN A 61 -10.59 -50.78 -34.11
CA GLN A 61 -11.35 -51.95 -34.57
C GLN A 61 -12.61 -52.17 -33.72
N LEU A 62 -12.49 -52.07 -32.39
CA LEU A 62 -13.63 -52.17 -31.49
C LEU A 62 -14.66 -51.07 -31.76
N LEU A 63 -14.22 -49.81 -31.83
CA LEU A 63 -15.12 -48.69 -32.02
C LEU A 63 -15.71 -48.66 -33.43
N GLY A 64 -15.01 -49.15 -34.45
CA GLY A 64 -15.51 -49.18 -35.83
C GLY A 64 -16.79 -49.99 -36.02
N GLY A 65 -17.03 -51.00 -35.18
CA GLY A 65 -18.26 -51.80 -35.22
C GLY A 65 -19.42 -51.25 -34.40
N ILE A 66 -19.17 -50.29 -33.49
CA ILE A 66 -20.14 -49.85 -32.48
C ILE A 66 -20.46 -48.36 -32.63
N PHE A 67 -19.48 -47.55 -33.04
CA PHE A 67 -19.58 -46.10 -33.10
C PHE A 67 -19.84 -45.66 -34.53
N TRP A 68 -20.94 -44.94 -34.71
CA TRP A 68 -21.17 -44.17 -35.92
C TRP A 68 -20.85 -42.70 -35.66
N ARG A 69 -19.88 -42.13 -36.39
CA ARG A 69 -19.51 -40.71 -36.26
C ARG A 69 -19.35 -40.06 -37.62
N SER A 70 -20.31 -39.20 -37.97
CA SER A 70 -20.17 -38.28 -39.09
C SER A 70 -19.41 -37.03 -38.66
N THR A 71 -18.35 -36.66 -39.37
CA THR A 71 -17.56 -35.46 -39.09
C THR A 71 -17.93 -34.34 -40.06
N LYS A 72 -17.76 -33.08 -39.63
CA LYS A 72 -17.91 -31.89 -40.48
C LYS A 72 -16.86 -31.80 -41.61
N ALA A 73 -15.87 -32.69 -41.61
CA ALA A 73 -14.88 -32.83 -42.66
C ALA A 73 -15.42 -33.60 -43.89
N ASN A 74 -16.53 -34.34 -43.74
CA ASN A 74 -17.18 -34.98 -44.88
C ASN A 74 -17.88 -33.93 -45.73
N GLU A 75 -17.55 -33.88 -47.02
CA GLU A 75 -18.05 -32.87 -47.97
C GLU A 75 -19.59 -32.86 -48.05
N LEU A 76 -20.21 -34.04 -48.11
CA LEU A 76 -21.68 -34.18 -48.14
C LEU A 76 -22.35 -33.57 -46.89
N VAL A 77 -21.73 -33.77 -45.73
CA VAL A 77 -22.21 -33.20 -44.46
C VAL A 77 -21.97 -31.70 -44.43
N ARG A 78 -20.84 -31.23 -44.98
CA ARG A 78 -20.48 -29.80 -45.04
C ARG A 78 -21.44 -29.01 -45.93
N GLU A 79 -21.77 -29.55 -47.10
CA GLU A 79 -22.75 -28.98 -48.05
C GLU A 79 -24.14 -28.93 -47.43
N GLN A 80 -24.61 -30.02 -46.82
CA GLN A 80 -25.91 -30.05 -46.13
C GLN A 80 -25.99 -29.04 -44.98
N MET A 81 -24.89 -28.84 -44.25
CA MET A 81 -24.84 -27.95 -43.09
C MET A 81 -24.70 -26.47 -43.46
N GLY A 82 -24.21 -26.14 -44.65
CA GLY A 82 -24.07 -24.74 -45.12
C GLY A 82 -23.19 -23.84 -44.25
N VAL A 83 -22.26 -24.42 -43.47
CA VAL A 83 -21.44 -23.66 -42.50
C VAL A 83 -20.29 -22.97 -43.24
N PRO A 84 -20.09 -21.65 -43.06
CA PRO A 84 -18.98 -20.93 -43.68
C PRO A 84 -17.64 -21.43 -43.15
N GLU A 85 -16.58 -21.27 -43.95
CA GLU A 85 -15.24 -21.69 -43.53
C GLU A 85 -14.79 -20.91 -42.29
N GLN A 86 -14.25 -21.64 -41.31
CA GLN A 86 -13.82 -21.05 -40.06
C GLN A 86 -12.52 -20.26 -40.28
N THR A 87 -12.56 -18.96 -40.04
CA THR A 87 -11.36 -18.11 -40.04
C THR A 87 -10.88 -17.87 -38.61
N GLU A 88 -9.62 -18.20 -38.31
CA GLU A 88 -8.98 -17.85 -37.04
C GLU A 88 -8.19 -16.53 -37.21
N LYS A 89 -8.51 -15.51 -36.42
CA LYS A 89 -7.76 -14.24 -36.36
C LYS A 89 -7.04 -14.15 -35.02
N LYS A 90 -5.70 -14.11 -35.04
CA LYS A 90 -4.87 -13.98 -33.85
C LYS A 90 -4.44 -12.53 -33.68
N ASN A 91 -4.94 -11.87 -32.64
CA ASN A 91 -4.57 -10.50 -32.30
C ASN A 91 -3.55 -10.54 -31.16
N LEU A 92 -2.33 -10.06 -31.43
CA LEU A 92 -1.32 -9.91 -30.38
C LEU A 92 -1.57 -8.59 -29.66
N LEU A 93 -1.88 -8.67 -28.37
CA LEU A 93 -2.06 -7.52 -27.51
C LEU A 93 -0.73 -7.14 -26.84
N ARG A 94 -0.58 -5.86 -26.51
CA ARG A 94 0.55 -5.35 -25.74
C ARG A 94 0.05 -4.91 -24.37
N PHE A 95 0.83 -5.21 -23.34
CA PHE A 95 0.53 -4.76 -21.99
C PHE A 95 0.68 -3.25 -21.88
N SER A 96 -0.18 -2.64 -21.07
CA SER A 96 0.07 -1.30 -20.51
C SER A 96 1.31 -1.31 -19.60
N SER A 97 1.85 -0.14 -19.30
CA SER A 97 3.01 -0.01 -18.40
C SER A 97 2.75 -0.64 -17.02
N VAL A 98 1.53 -0.50 -16.50
CA VAL A 98 1.11 -1.03 -15.20
C VAL A 98 1.03 -2.57 -15.23
N GLU A 99 0.37 -3.13 -16.24
CA GLU A 99 0.25 -4.58 -16.42
C GLU A 99 1.62 -5.23 -16.66
N LYS A 100 2.48 -4.56 -17.45
CA LYS A 100 3.84 -5.02 -17.71
C LYS A 100 4.65 -5.09 -16.43
N HIS A 101 4.65 -4.02 -15.63
CA HIS A 101 5.35 -3.99 -14.33
C HIS A 101 4.84 -5.09 -13.40
N PHE A 102 3.52 -5.27 -13.31
CA PHE A 102 2.91 -6.32 -12.51
C PHE A 102 3.30 -7.73 -12.98
N TYR A 103 3.28 -7.97 -14.29
CA TYR A 103 3.65 -9.26 -14.89
C TYR A 103 5.13 -9.58 -14.68
N GLU A 104 6.04 -8.62 -14.91
CA GLU A 104 7.48 -8.79 -14.72
C GLU A 104 7.83 -9.12 -13.27
N ARG A 105 7.17 -8.49 -12.30
CA ARG A 105 7.32 -8.81 -10.88
C ARG A 105 6.92 -10.26 -10.57
N GLN A 106 5.76 -10.70 -11.05
CA GLN A 106 5.31 -12.09 -10.84
C GLN A 106 6.20 -13.10 -11.56
N LEU A 107 6.77 -12.72 -12.71
CA LEU A 107 7.73 -13.53 -13.44
C LEU A 107 9.02 -13.69 -12.66
N GLN A 108 9.57 -12.62 -12.07
CA GLN A 108 10.76 -12.69 -11.22
C GLN A 108 10.56 -13.62 -10.02
N GLU A 109 9.42 -13.53 -9.33
CA GLU A 109 9.08 -14.44 -8.22
C GLU A 109 8.99 -15.91 -8.68
N THR A 110 8.40 -16.14 -9.85
CA THR A 110 8.29 -17.48 -10.45
C THR A 110 9.66 -18.04 -10.82
N LEU A 111 10.53 -17.20 -11.40
CA LEU A 111 11.90 -17.57 -11.76
C LEU A 111 12.75 -17.88 -10.53
N SER A 112 12.64 -17.09 -9.45
CA SER A 112 13.31 -17.38 -8.17
C SER A 112 12.85 -18.73 -7.61
N THR A 113 11.53 -18.98 -7.58
CA THR A 113 10.97 -20.27 -7.12
C THR A 113 11.45 -21.45 -7.98
N ALA A 114 11.55 -21.25 -9.30
CA ALA A 114 12.07 -22.26 -10.22
C ALA A 114 13.57 -22.50 -10.04
N GLY A 115 14.35 -21.46 -9.74
CA GLY A 115 15.77 -21.54 -9.37
C GLY A 115 15.98 -22.38 -8.11
N ASP A 116 15.25 -22.06 -7.04
CA ASP A 116 15.26 -22.82 -5.79
C ASP A 116 14.91 -24.29 -6.01
N PHE A 117 13.95 -24.57 -6.89
CA PHE A 117 13.61 -25.93 -7.28
C PHE A 117 14.75 -26.65 -8.00
N ALA A 118 15.41 -25.97 -8.95
CA ALA A 118 16.54 -26.53 -9.68
C ALA A 118 17.73 -26.84 -8.75
N GLU A 119 18.01 -25.97 -7.78
CA GLU A 119 19.04 -26.19 -6.77
C GLU A 119 18.70 -27.35 -5.84
N ARG A 120 17.48 -27.38 -5.27
CA ARG A 120 17.05 -28.47 -4.38
C ARG A 120 17.01 -29.84 -5.07
N ARG A 121 16.76 -29.84 -6.39
CA ARG A 121 16.84 -31.04 -7.22
C ARG A 121 18.28 -31.56 -7.34
N ARG A 122 19.27 -30.67 -7.43
CA ARG A 122 20.70 -31.05 -7.34
C ARG A 122 21.04 -31.61 -5.95
N SER A 123 20.40 -31.11 -4.89
CA SER A 123 20.60 -31.55 -3.50
C SER A 123 19.84 -32.84 -3.10
N GLY A 124 19.13 -33.51 -4.01
CA GLY A 124 18.56 -34.84 -3.79
C GLY A 124 17.28 -34.95 -2.94
N LYS A 125 16.61 -33.84 -2.57
CA LYS A 125 15.36 -33.87 -1.79
C LYS A 125 14.14 -34.29 -2.64
N LYS A 126 13.29 -35.19 -2.12
CA LYS A 126 12.26 -35.95 -2.86
C LYS A 126 10.83 -35.37 -2.88
N ASP A 127 10.61 -34.09 -2.59
CA ASP A 127 9.24 -33.50 -2.57
C ASP A 127 8.77 -32.99 -3.95
N LYS A 128 8.80 -33.87 -4.97
CA LYS A 128 8.50 -33.51 -6.37
C LYS A 128 7.07 -33.02 -6.60
N VAL A 129 6.08 -33.62 -5.94
CA VAL A 129 4.65 -33.34 -6.21
C VAL A 129 4.23 -31.97 -5.69
N LYS A 130 4.61 -31.62 -4.46
CA LYS A 130 4.29 -30.30 -3.86
C LYS A 130 4.95 -29.17 -4.66
N GLN A 131 6.17 -29.37 -5.12
CA GLN A 131 6.91 -28.38 -5.90
C GLN A 131 6.33 -28.19 -7.30
N LEU A 132 5.90 -29.27 -7.97
CA LEU A 132 5.22 -29.17 -9.26
C LEU A 132 3.87 -28.45 -9.15
N ASN A 133 3.12 -28.70 -8.06
CA ASN A 133 1.87 -27.98 -7.80
C ASN A 133 2.12 -26.49 -7.57
N LEU A 134 3.15 -26.13 -6.78
CA LEU A 134 3.52 -24.73 -6.56
C LEU A 134 3.93 -24.03 -7.86
N LEU A 135 4.72 -24.69 -8.71
CA LEU A 135 5.09 -24.12 -10.01
C LEU A 135 3.86 -23.99 -10.94
N ALA A 136 2.96 -24.97 -10.93
CA ALA A 136 1.72 -24.91 -11.69
C ALA A 136 0.82 -23.75 -11.22
N GLU A 137 0.75 -23.50 -9.91
CA GLU A 137 0.06 -22.34 -9.33
C GLU A 137 0.69 -21.03 -9.78
N ASN A 138 2.02 -20.91 -9.73
CA ASN A 138 2.74 -19.72 -10.19
C ASN A 138 2.53 -19.46 -11.69
N LEU A 139 2.58 -20.51 -12.52
CA LEU A 139 2.26 -20.43 -13.95
C LEU A 139 0.80 -20.01 -14.17
N HIS A 140 -0.12 -20.50 -13.34
CA HIS A 140 -1.51 -20.09 -13.41
C HIS A 140 -1.67 -18.60 -13.06
N ARG A 141 -0.94 -18.09 -12.06
CA ARG A 141 -0.91 -16.66 -11.71
C ARG A 141 -0.39 -15.81 -12.86
N LEU A 142 0.67 -16.24 -13.56
CA LEU A 142 1.16 -15.55 -14.76
C LEU A 142 0.10 -15.49 -15.87
N ARG A 143 -0.60 -16.60 -16.13
CA ARG A 143 -1.69 -16.63 -17.12
C ARG A 143 -2.85 -15.72 -16.71
N ALA A 144 -3.18 -15.68 -15.43
CA ALA A 144 -4.21 -14.81 -14.89
C ALA A 144 -3.79 -13.32 -14.92
N ALA A 145 -2.51 -13.03 -14.72
CA ALA A 145 -1.95 -11.68 -14.85
C ALA A 145 -2.06 -11.13 -16.28
N CYS A 146 -2.01 -12.01 -17.29
CA CYS A 146 -2.28 -11.61 -18.69
C CYS A 146 -3.72 -11.17 -18.93
N CYS A 147 -4.68 -11.62 -18.12
CA CYS A 147 -6.09 -11.25 -18.24
C CYS A 147 -6.39 -9.95 -17.49
N HIS A 148 -6.02 -9.89 -16.20
CA HIS A 148 -6.20 -8.70 -15.37
C HIS A 148 -5.35 -8.79 -14.09
N PRO A 149 -4.68 -7.72 -13.64
CA PRO A 149 -3.85 -7.73 -12.42
C PRO A 149 -4.58 -8.22 -11.16
N GLN A 150 -5.86 -7.88 -11.02
CA GLN A 150 -6.70 -8.30 -9.86
C GLN A 150 -6.88 -9.82 -9.78
N VAL A 151 -6.86 -10.54 -10.92
CA VAL A 151 -7.02 -12.00 -10.99
C VAL A 151 -5.66 -12.68 -10.82
N GLY A 152 -4.60 -12.13 -11.44
CA GLY A 152 -3.24 -12.66 -11.39
C GLY A 152 -2.59 -12.68 -9.99
N ALA A 153 -2.89 -11.68 -9.16
CA ALA A 153 -2.25 -11.51 -7.86
C ALA A 153 -2.70 -12.50 -6.77
N GLY A 154 -3.68 -13.36 -7.04
CA GLY A 154 -4.44 -13.99 -5.96
C GLY A 154 -5.05 -12.92 -5.04
N GLY A 155 -5.42 -11.76 -5.61
CA GLY A 155 -5.97 -10.59 -4.93
C GLY A 155 -4.93 -9.51 -4.59
N ILE A 156 -4.79 -8.50 -5.45
CA ILE A 156 -4.44 -7.11 -5.04
C ILE A 156 -5.39 -6.64 -3.91
N SER A 157 -6.54 -7.33 -3.77
CA SER A 157 -7.51 -7.22 -2.69
C SER A 157 -7.39 -8.31 -1.60
N LYS A 158 -6.21 -8.88 -1.33
CA LYS A 158 -5.98 -9.66 -0.10
C LYS A 158 -5.81 -8.74 1.11
N MET A 159 -6.74 -7.80 1.29
CA MET A 159 -6.87 -7.07 2.54
C MET A 159 -8.32 -7.08 3.00
N LYS A 160 -8.55 -7.91 4.02
CA LYS A 160 -9.61 -7.90 5.02
C LYS A 160 -11.05 -7.93 4.47
N LYS A 161 -11.69 -9.11 4.62
CA LYS A 161 -13.10 -9.16 5.03
C LYS A 161 -13.23 -8.42 6.37
N SER A 162 -13.27 -7.09 6.35
CA SER A 162 -13.84 -6.34 7.46
C SER A 162 -15.31 -6.67 7.47
N ALA A 163 -15.75 -7.32 8.53
CA ALA A 163 -17.11 -7.78 8.73
C ALA A 163 -18.06 -6.60 8.97
N VAL A 164 -18.29 -5.75 7.97
CA VAL A 164 -19.48 -4.89 7.88
C VAL A 164 -19.69 -4.57 6.39
N GLY A 165 -20.82 -5.03 5.83
CA GLY A 165 -21.33 -4.53 4.54
C GLY A 165 -20.77 -5.24 3.30
N ALA A 166 -21.66 -5.90 2.57
CA ALA A 166 -21.39 -6.56 1.30
C ALA A 166 -21.16 -5.56 0.15
N GLU A 167 -20.03 -4.84 0.15
CA GLU A 167 -19.53 -4.25 -1.10
C GLU A 167 -18.80 -5.34 -1.88
N THR A 168 -19.48 -5.82 -2.92
CA THR A 168 -18.91 -6.66 -3.98
C THR A 168 -17.54 -6.13 -4.38
N SER A 169 -16.54 -7.02 -4.44
CA SER A 169 -15.19 -6.75 -4.99
C SER A 169 -15.29 -5.95 -6.29
N ARG A 170 -15.27 -4.61 -6.20
CA ARG A 170 -15.30 -3.71 -7.34
C ARG A 170 -14.07 -4.02 -8.19
N VAL A 171 -14.26 -4.17 -9.49
CA VAL A 171 -13.14 -4.26 -10.42
C VAL A 171 -12.50 -2.89 -10.42
N LEU A 172 -11.23 -2.83 -10.02
CA LEU A 172 -10.51 -1.57 -9.91
C LEU A 172 -10.15 -1.07 -11.31
N SER A 173 -10.20 0.25 -11.50
CA SER A 173 -9.67 0.87 -12.71
C SER A 173 -8.14 0.71 -12.77
N MET A 174 -7.53 0.89 -13.94
CA MET A 174 -6.08 0.79 -14.07
C MET A 174 -5.35 1.89 -13.27
N GLU A 175 -5.99 3.05 -13.10
CA GLU A 175 -5.49 4.16 -12.28
C GLU A 175 -5.53 3.81 -10.80
N GLU A 176 -6.64 3.25 -10.32
CA GLU A 176 -6.78 2.77 -8.94
C GLU A 176 -5.78 1.64 -8.62
N ILE A 177 -5.52 0.75 -9.60
CA ILE A 177 -4.50 -0.29 -9.49
C ILE A 177 -3.11 0.32 -9.40
N LEU A 178 -2.81 1.34 -10.21
CA LEU A 178 -1.53 2.03 -10.16
C LEU A 178 -1.31 2.68 -8.79
N VAL A 179 -2.29 3.41 -8.26
CA VAL A 179 -2.22 4.02 -6.92
C VAL A 179 -1.96 2.95 -5.86
N LYS A 180 -2.67 1.81 -5.92
CA LYS A 180 -2.42 0.70 -4.99
C LYS A 180 -1.03 0.09 -5.11
N LEU A 181 -0.50 -0.04 -6.33
CA LEU A 181 0.86 -0.54 -6.54
C LEU A 181 1.92 0.43 -6.00
N ILE A 182 1.67 1.74 -6.11
CA ILE A 182 2.52 2.78 -5.52
C ILE A 182 2.46 2.69 -3.99
N ASP A 183 1.27 2.59 -3.40
CA ASP A 183 1.10 2.44 -1.95
C ASP A 183 1.77 1.16 -1.43
N ASP A 184 1.62 0.03 -2.12
CA ASP A 184 2.28 -1.23 -1.79
C ASP A 184 3.80 -1.13 -1.90
N ALA A 185 4.31 -0.42 -2.91
CA ALA A 185 5.74 -0.19 -3.08
C ALA A 185 6.28 0.69 -1.96
N ARG A 186 5.56 1.76 -1.61
CA ARG A 186 5.89 2.64 -0.49
C ARG A 186 5.93 1.87 0.83
N LEU A 187 4.89 1.08 1.13
CA LEU A 187 4.85 0.26 2.34
C LEU A 187 6.03 -0.72 2.42
N LYS A 188 6.43 -1.32 1.29
CA LYS A 188 7.61 -2.18 1.22
C LYS A 188 8.90 -1.40 1.49
N CYS A 189 9.04 -0.19 0.94
CA CYS A 189 10.17 0.69 1.23
C CYS A 189 10.22 1.10 2.70
N GLU A 190 9.08 1.50 3.28
CA GLU A 190 8.93 1.83 4.71
C GLU A 190 9.35 0.66 5.61
N GLU A 191 8.90 -0.55 5.29
CA GLU A 191 9.25 -1.75 6.04
C GLU A 191 10.74 -2.09 5.91
N SER A 192 11.29 -2.05 4.70
CA SER A 192 12.71 -2.29 4.46
C SER A 192 13.59 -1.26 5.17
N GLN A 193 13.20 0.01 5.19
CA GLN A 193 13.91 1.03 5.96
C GLN A 193 13.81 0.78 7.47
N ARG A 194 12.63 0.41 7.98
CA ARG A 194 12.46 0.09 9.41
C ARG A 194 13.35 -1.08 9.82
N GLN A 195 13.45 -2.10 8.98
CA GLN A 195 14.35 -3.24 9.18
C GLN A 195 15.82 -2.82 9.14
N ALA A 196 16.23 -2.01 8.15
CA ALA A 196 17.60 -1.49 8.08
C ALA A 196 17.96 -0.71 9.35
N ASN A 197 17.12 0.24 9.77
CA ASN A 197 17.32 1.00 11.00
C ASN A 197 17.34 0.11 12.26
N LEU A 198 16.48 -0.92 12.33
CA LEU A 198 16.46 -1.88 13.42
C LEU A 198 17.77 -2.66 13.50
N HIS A 199 18.27 -3.17 12.37
CA HIS A 199 19.52 -3.91 12.30
C HIS A 199 20.72 -3.02 12.65
N THR A 200 20.79 -1.80 12.12
CA THR A 200 21.86 -0.84 12.43
C THR A 200 21.87 -0.46 13.92
N ASN A 201 20.70 -0.13 14.49
CA ASN A 201 20.59 0.15 15.93
C ASN A 201 20.92 -1.08 16.78
N GLY A 202 20.52 -2.28 16.36
CA GLY A 202 20.88 -3.54 17.01
C GLY A 202 22.39 -3.78 17.02
N MET A 203 23.07 -3.52 15.91
CA MET A 203 24.53 -3.60 15.83
C MET A 203 25.22 -2.55 16.71
N ALA A 204 24.70 -1.32 16.76
CA ALA A 204 25.20 -0.27 17.63
C ALA A 204 25.06 -0.62 19.12
N ALA A 205 23.93 -1.20 19.50
CA ALA A 205 23.67 -1.69 20.85
C ALA A 205 24.58 -2.87 21.23
N LEU A 206 24.77 -3.85 20.32
CA LEU A 206 25.70 -4.96 20.54
C LEU A 206 27.14 -4.47 20.77
N SER A 207 27.60 -3.49 20.00
CA SER A 207 28.91 -2.87 20.19
C SER A 207 29.05 -2.21 21.57
N ARG A 208 28.00 -1.59 22.09
CA ARG A 208 28.00 -1.04 23.46
C ARG A 208 27.94 -2.15 24.52
N LEU A 209 27.12 -3.17 24.34
CA LEU A 209 26.99 -4.29 25.27
C LEU A 209 28.31 -5.06 25.45
N LYS A 210 29.16 -5.11 24.42
CA LYS A 210 30.51 -5.66 24.53
C LYS A 210 31.37 -4.95 25.59
N VAL A 211 31.20 -3.64 25.75
CA VAL A 211 31.92 -2.82 26.74
C VAL A 211 31.40 -3.15 28.14
N GLU A 212 30.07 -3.15 28.31
CA GLU A 212 29.42 -3.50 29.59
C GLU A 212 29.70 -4.96 30.01
N ALA A 213 29.85 -5.87 29.05
CA ALA A 213 30.23 -7.27 29.29
C ALA A 213 31.68 -7.40 29.78
N ARG A 214 32.59 -6.56 29.27
CA ARG A 214 33.98 -6.52 29.71
C ARG A 214 34.11 -5.96 31.12
N GLU A 215 33.35 -4.93 31.47
CA GLU A 215 33.24 -4.43 32.85
C GLU A 215 32.81 -5.54 33.83
N ARG A 216 32.04 -6.53 33.35
CA ARG A 216 31.59 -7.70 34.13
C ARG A 216 32.53 -8.92 34.04
N GLY A 217 33.72 -8.77 33.45
CA GLY A 217 34.76 -9.80 33.44
C GLY A 217 34.70 -10.81 32.28
N GLN A 218 33.96 -10.54 31.21
CA GLN A 218 33.98 -11.37 29.99
C GLN A 218 35.10 -10.97 29.03
N SER A 219 35.74 -11.92 28.34
CA SER A 219 36.77 -11.63 27.34
C SER A 219 36.15 -11.18 26.02
N VAL A 220 36.50 -9.98 25.58
CA VAL A 220 36.11 -9.42 24.28
C VAL A 220 37.39 -8.99 23.56
N ASN A 221 37.50 -9.35 22.27
CA ASN A 221 38.70 -9.12 21.45
C ASN A 221 38.87 -7.65 20.97
N GLU A 222 37.90 -6.78 21.24
CA GLU A 222 37.90 -5.37 20.81
C GLU A 222 38.17 -4.43 22.01
N THR A 223 38.91 -3.33 21.80
CA THR A 223 39.12 -2.31 22.85
C THR A 223 37.84 -1.51 23.07
N ASP A 224 37.60 -1.09 24.32
CA ASP A 224 36.35 -0.41 24.72
C ASP A 224 36.13 0.88 23.92
N GLU A 225 37.20 1.63 23.67
CA GLU A 225 37.20 2.83 22.84
C GLU A 225 36.75 2.55 21.40
N LYS A 226 37.33 1.53 20.74
CA LYS A 226 36.94 1.14 19.37
C LYS A 226 35.50 0.61 19.32
N ALA A 227 35.06 -0.11 20.35
CA ALA A 227 33.71 -0.61 20.45
C ALA A 227 32.68 0.52 20.62
N LEU A 228 32.98 1.53 21.46
CA LEU A 228 32.13 2.71 21.65
C LEU A 228 32.13 3.64 20.43
N GLU A 229 33.27 3.87 19.79
CA GLU A 229 33.34 4.61 18.53
C GLU A 229 32.47 3.96 17.46
N LYS A 230 32.57 2.63 17.32
CA LYS A 230 31.72 1.86 16.41
C LYS A 230 30.25 2.01 16.75
N SER A 231 29.88 1.94 18.03
CA SER A 231 28.51 2.19 18.49
C SER A 231 28.02 3.59 18.09
N CYS A 232 28.82 4.63 18.34
CA CYS A 232 28.49 6.01 18.01
C CYS A 232 28.35 6.23 16.49
N LYS A 233 29.25 5.65 15.68
CA LYS A 233 29.17 5.68 14.20
C LYS A 233 27.85 5.11 13.71
N LEU A 234 27.49 3.93 14.18
CA LEU A 234 26.29 3.22 13.73
C LEU A 234 24.99 3.94 14.15
N TYR A 235 24.95 4.55 15.34
CA TYR A 235 23.79 5.37 15.73
C TYR A 235 23.67 6.64 14.88
N LEU A 236 24.78 7.31 14.57
CA LEU A 236 24.77 8.47 13.67
C LEU A 236 24.32 8.07 12.27
N GLU A 237 24.82 6.95 11.74
CA GLU A 237 24.41 6.40 10.44
C GLU A 237 22.91 6.09 10.42
N SER A 238 22.36 5.48 11.47
CA SER A 238 20.91 5.23 11.55
C SER A 238 20.09 6.52 11.56
N LEU A 239 20.55 7.57 12.26
CA LEU A 239 19.89 8.88 12.29
C LEU A 239 20.00 9.60 10.95
N GLU A 240 21.15 9.50 10.27
CA GLU A 240 21.36 10.07 8.93
C GLU A 240 20.53 9.35 7.88
N LEU A 241 20.47 8.02 7.90
CA LEU A 241 19.61 7.21 7.03
C LEU A 241 18.12 7.55 7.22
N ALA A 242 17.71 7.87 8.45
CA ALA A 242 16.34 8.34 8.70
C ALA A 242 16.08 9.74 8.12
N LYS A 243 17.07 10.65 8.21
CA LYS A 243 16.97 12.03 7.70
C LYS A 243 17.11 12.12 6.18
N SER A 244 17.95 11.30 5.54
CA SER A 244 18.13 11.33 4.08
C SER A 244 16.89 10.82 3.34
N ASN A 245 16.21 9.83 3.93
CA ASN A 245 15.00 9.24 3.38
C ASN A 245 13.71 9.96 3.81
N SER A 246 13.80 11.08 4.56
CA SER A 246 12.65 11.89 4.98
C SER A 246 12.24 12.91 3.91
N GLN A 247 11.87 12.43 2.72
CA GLN A 247 11.29 13.31 1.70
C GLN A 247 9.76 13.30 1.78
N PRO A 248 9.14 14.46 2.07
CA PRO A 248 7.69 14.56 2.22
C PRO A 248 7.07 14.26 0.87
N THR A 249 6.26 13.20 0.85
CA THR A 249 5.59 12.77 -0.37
C THR A 249 4.28 13.52 -0.48
N ARG A 250 4.10 14.25 -1.58
CA ARG A 250 2.85 14.95 -1.88
C ARG A 250 1.70 13.95 -2.00
N VAL A 251 0.55 14.29 -1.43
CA VAL A 251 -0.64 13.44 -1.54
C VAL A 251 -1.20 13.52 -2.95
N LEU A 252 -1.22 12.40 -3.66
CA LEU A 252 -1.89 12.25 -4.95
C LEU A 252 -3.12 11.35 -4.73
N ALA A 253 -4.28 11.94 -4.50
CA ALA A 253 -5.50 11.19 -4.23
C ALA A 253 -6.76 11.95 -4.65
N ASP A 254 -7.78 11.20 -5.05
CA ASP A 254 -9.12 11.74 -5.19
C ASP A 254 -9.70 11.98 -3.79
N ALA A 255 -10.27 13.17 -3.57
CA ALA A 255 -10.83 13.56 -2.30
C ALA A 255 -12.22 14.17 -2.48
N THR A 256 -13.18 13.71 -1.69
CA THR A 256 -14.49 14.32 -1.60
C THR A 256 -14.40 15.55 -0.71
N LEU A 257 -14.47 16.73 -1.31
CA LEU A 257 -14.51 18.00 -0.60
C LEU A 257 -15.97 18.34 -0.25
N THR A 258 -16.21 18.61 1.02
CA THR A 258 -17.51 19.09 1.52
C THR A 258 -17.27 20.30 2.42
N GLY A 259 -18.15 21.29 2.39
CA GLY A 259 -17.99 22.48 3.21
C GLY A 259 -19.32 22.98 3.75
N ASN A 260 -19.26 24.00 4.59
CA ASN A 260 -20.44 24.74 5.02
C ASN A 260 -21.07 25.56 3.87
N THR A 261 -22.20 26.21 4.16
CA THR A 261 -22.96 27.02 3.19
C THR A 261 -22.07 28.03 2.47
N GLY A 262 -22.10 28.01 1.13
CA GLY A 262 -21.27 28.87 0.29
C GLY A 262 -20.06 28.17 -0.34
N PHE A 263 -19.75 26.92 0.06
CA PHE A 263 -18.67 26.13 -0.55
C PHE A 263 -18.99 25.74 -2.01
N ARG A 264 -18.09 26.06 -2.94
CA ARG A 264 -18.39 25.99 -4.39
C ARG A 264 -17.88 24.73 -5.08
N THR A 265 -16.98 23.98 -4.48
CA THR A 265 -16.30 22.84 -5.11
C THR A 265 -16.73 21.49 -4.50
N PRO A 266 -17.98 21.03 -4.71
CA PRO A 266 -18.36 19.66 -4.35
C PRO A 266 -17.67 18.68 -5.31
N HIS A 267 -16.83 17.81 -4.76
CA HIS A 267 -15.92 16.88 -5.47
C HIS A 267 -14.73 17.57 -6.17
N GLY A 268 -13.59 17.63 -5.47
CA GLY A 268 -12.34 18.15 -6.03
C GLY A 268 -11.28 17.06 -6.13
N VAL A 269 -10.78 16.81 -7.34
CA VAL A 269 -9.64 15.90 -7.54
C VAL A 269 -8.34 16.62 -7.15
N MET A 270 -7.52 16.03 -6.29
CA MET A 270 -6.19 16.58 -5.97
C MET A 270 -5.19 16.28 -7.10
N HIS A 271 -5.15 17.11 -8.13
CA HIS A 271 -4.13 17.00 -9.17
C HIS A 271 -2.81 17.63 -8.70
N GLY A 272 -1.73 16.83 -8.63
CA GLY A 272 -0.39 17.33 -8.29
C GLY A 272 -0.16 17.72 -6.83
N GLY A 273 -1.08 17.35 -5.94
CA GLY A 273 -0.97 17.56 -4.48
C GLY A 273 -1.49 18.90 -3.97
N SER A 274 -2.21 19.67 -4.79
CA SER A 274 -2.84 20.93 -4.39
C SER A 274 -4.33 20.95 -4.75
N THR A 275 -5.15 21.55 -3.88
CA THR A 275 -6.57 21.84 -4.14
C THR A 275 -6.95 23.21 -3.63
N VAL A 276 -7.75 23.94 -4.40
CA VAL A 276 -8.32 25.21 -3.97
C VAL A 276 -9.65 24.96 -3.27
N LEU A 277 -9.78 25.43 -2.03
CA LEU A 277 -11.01 25.47 -1.26
C LEU A 277 -11.60 26.87 -1.38
N ASP A 278 -12.82 26.98 -1.91
CA ASP A 278 -13.45 28.26 -2.21
C ASP A 278 -14.86 28.41 -1.64
N TRP A 279 -15.13 29.58 -1.04
CA TRP A 279 -16.41 29.96 -0.45
C TRP A 279 -16.91 31.27 -1.04
N LYS A 280 -18.19 31.30 -1.43
CA LYS A 280 -18.97 32.49 -1.76
C LYS A 280 -19.91 32.82 -0.60
N MET A 281 -19.82 34.04 -0.07
CA MET A 281 -20.62 34.52 1.04
C MET A 281 -21.52 35.68 0.61
N ASP A 282 -22.83 35.50 0.80
CA ASP A 282 -23.86 36.52 0.58
C ASP A 282 -24.28 37.13 1.94
N GLY A 283 -23.45 38.04 2.47
CA GLY A 283 -23.83 39.00 3.52
C GLY A 283 -24.22 38.49 4.92
N GLN A 284 -24.31 37.19 5.19
CA GLN A 284 -24.57 36.66 6.54
C GLN A 284 -23.25 36.35 7.27
N ASN A 285 -23.07 36.95 8.45
CA ASN A 285 -21.94 36.68 9.34
C ASN A 285 -21.91 35.18 9.71
N GLN A 286 -20.91 34.46 9.20
CA GLN A 286 -20.52 33.18 9.75
C GLN A 286 -19.16 33.35 10.40
N ASP A 287 -19.13 33.22 11.73
CA ASP A 287 -17.91 33.36 12.53
C ASP A 287 -16.90 32.23 12.27
N GLN A 288 -17.33 31.15 11.61
CA GLN A 288 -16.53 29.96 11.35
C GLN A 288 -16.85 29.38 9.95
N LEU A 289 -15.81 29.18 9.14
CA LEU A 289 -15.90 28.45 7.88
C LEU A 289 -15.17 27.11 8.01
N TRP A 290 -15.69 26.04 7.42
CA TRP A 290 -15.01 24.74 7.46
C TRP A 290 -15.12 23.99 6.14
N ALA A 291 -14.05 23.27 5.80
CA ALA A 291 -13.99 22.32 4.71
C ALA A 291 -13.55 20.97 5.26
N ARG A 292 -14.32 19.94 4.96
CA ARG A 292 -14.05 18.55 5.22
C ARG A 292 -13.55 17.89 3.93
N ILE A 293 -12.49 17.11 4.09
CA ILE A 293 -11.73 16.46 3.04
C ILE A 293 -11.75 14.96 3.34
N ASP A 294 -12.53 14.22 2.57
CA ASP A 294 -12.64 12.77 2.68
C ASP A 294 -11.82 12.11 1.55
N PHE A 295 -10.68 11.50 1.89
CA PHE A 295 -9.83 10.80 0.93
C PHE A 295 -10.49 9.50 0.47
N GLU A 296 -10.53 9.29 -0.85
CA GLU A 296 -10.92 8.01 -1.43
C GLU A 296 -9.76 7.00 -1.29
N GLY A 297 -10.03 5.85 -0.65
CA GLY A 297 -9.05 4.79 -0.44
C GLY A 297 -8.58 4.57 1.01
N PRO A 298 -7.29 4.23 1.24
CA PRO A 298 -6.77 3.93 2.58
C PRO A 298 -6.65 5.20 3.43
N ALA A 299 -6.75 5.05 4.75
CA ALA A 299 -6.58 6.17 5.69
C ALA A 299 -5.15 6.72 5.63
N ARG A 300 -5.02 8.03 5.46
CA ARG A 300 -3.75 8.73 5.23
C ARG A 300 -3.27 9.40 6.52
N ARG A 301 -1.94 9.50 6.71
CA ARG A 301 -1.32 10.22 7.83
C ARG A 301 -0.62 11.45 7.30
N LEU A 302 -1.23 12.61 7.51
CA LEU A 302 -0.66 13.89 7.11
C LEU A 302 0.31 14.38 8.19
N THR A 303 1.43 14.98 7.75
CA THR A 303 2.46 15.54 8.66
C THR A 303 2.81 16.98 8.36
N ARG A 304 2.45 17.46 7.18
CA ARG A 304 2.70 18.83 6.76
C ARG A 304 1.52 19.35 5.96
N LEU A 305 1.17 20.60 6.24
CA LEU A 305 0.07 21.33 5.63
C LEU A 305 0.63 22.64 5.11
N LYS A 306 0.38 22.92 3.84
CA LYS A 306 0.74 24.19 3.22
C LYS A 306 -0.56 24.88 2.81
N LEU A 307 -0.74 26.12 3.26
CA LEU A 307 -1.87 26.97 2.91
C LEU A 307 -1.38 28.20 2.16
N ARG A 308 -2.08 28.56 1.07
CA ARG A 308 -1.84 29.81 0.36
C ARG A 308 -3.16 30.52 0.11
N PRO A 309 -3.35 31.77 0.60
CA PRO A 309 -4.57 32.51 0.33
C PRO A 309 -4.61 32.91 -1.15
N VAL A 310 -5.75 32.71 -1.80
CA VAL A 310 -5.93 33.10 -3.19
C VAL A 310 -6.07 34.63 -3.27
N THR A 311 -5.26 35.27 -4.13
CA THR A 311 -5.18 36.73 -4.26
C THR A 311 -6.18 37.32 -5.26
N GLN A 312 -6.82 36.49 -6.09
CA GLN A 312 -7.75 36.91 -7.13
C GLN A 312 -9.08 36.14 -7.04
N VAL A 313 -10.20 36.83 -7.26
CA VAL A 313 -11.50 36.19 -7.37
C VAL A 313 -11.54 35.39 -8.70
N PRO A 314 -11.94 34.11 -8.69
CA PRO A 314 -12.01 33.31 -9.91
C PRO A 314 -12.88 33.96 -11.01
N ASP A 315 -12.42 33.90 -12.26
CA ASP A 315 -13.12 34.46 -13.43
C ASP A 315 -14.56 33.96 -13.63
N SER A 316 -14.92 32.82 -13.03
CA SER A 316 -16.28 32.29 -13.02
C SER A 316 -17.24 33.14 -12.18
N LEU A 317 -16.78 33.68 -11.05
CA LEU A 317 -17.56 34.60 -10.21
C LEU A 317 -17.64 36.01 -10.79
N SER A 318 -16.62 36.42 -11.53
CA SER A 318 -16.58 37.70 -12.24
C SER A 318 -17.59 37.78 -13.40
N ARG A 319 -17.90 36.63 -14.04
CA ARG A 319 -18.87 36.54 -15.14
C ARG A 319 -20.33 36.38 -14.69
N ASP A 320 -20.58 35.75 -13.54
CA ASP A 320 -21.92 35.53 -12.99
C ASP A 320 -22.45 36.72 -12.15
N ALA A 321 -21.60 37.69 -11.83
CA ALA A 321 -21.97 38.86 -11.04
C ALA A 321 -22.47 40.01 -11.92
N SER A 322 -23.59 40.61 -11.54
CA SER A 322 -24.01 41.91 -12.08
C SER A 322 -22.92 42.97 -11.83
N PRO A 323 -22.72 43.94 -12.76
CA PRO A 323 -21.58 44.87 -12.75
C PRO A 323 -21.45 45.77 -11.49
N ASP A 324 -22.46 45.78 -10.62
CA ASP A 324 -22.52 46.58 -9.40
C ASP A 324 -22.07 45.83 -8.12
N ILE A 325 -21.67 44.55 -8.20
CA ILE A 325 -21.23 43.77 -7.03
C ILE A 325 -19.73 43.94 -6.82
N VAL A 326 -19.35 44.58 -5.71
CA VAL A 326 -17.95 44.69 -5.26
C VAL A 326 -17.61 43.46 -4.42
N TRP A 327 -16.67 42.65 -4.90
CA TRP A 327 -16.17 41.48 -4.17
C TRP A 327 -15.10 41.88 -3.16
N THR A 328 -15.25 41.43 -1.90
CA THR A 328 -14.23 41.59 -0.86
C THR A 328 -13.56 40.25 -0.58
N ILE A 329 -12.23 40.17 -0.70
CA ILE A 329 -11.47 38.95 -0.38
C ILE A 329 -11.24 38.90 1.13
N LEU A 330 -11.78 37.87 1.79
CA LEU A 330 -11.57 37.63 3.21
C LEU A 330 -10.23 36.92 3.44
N ARG A 331 -9.54 37.31 4.51
CA ARG A 331 -8.31 36.63 4.99
C ARG A 331 -8.58 36.08 6.39
N PRO A 332 -8.54 34.75 6.60
CA PRO A 332 -8.73 34.17 7.92
C PRO A 332 -7.52 34.50 8.80
N GLN A 333 -7.73 34.78 10.09
CA GLN A 333 -6.63 35.03 11.03
C GLN A 333 -6.11 33.74 11.67
N THR A 334 -6.94 32.71 11.77
CA THR A 334 -6.56 31.43 12.39
C THR A 334 -7.12 30.26 11.60
N CYS A 335 -6.31 29.21 11.41
CA CYS A 335 -6.73 27.92 10.89
C CYS A 335 -6.50 26.85 11.95
N VAL A 336 -7.50 25.98 12.09
CA VAL A 336 -7.46 24.81 12.96
C VAL A 336 -7.60 23.57 12.07
N LEU A 337 -6.64 22.67 12.18
CA LEU A 337 -6.69 21.36 11.52
C LEU A 337 -7.26 20.34 12.48
N GLU A 338 -8.35 19.69 12.09
CA GLU A 338 -8.99 18.64 12.86
C GLU A 338 -8.93 17.30 12.10
N VAL A 339 -8.73 16.20 12.83
CA VAL A 339 -8.72 14.84 12.27
C VAL A 339 -9.87 14.04 12.86
N SER A 340 -10.59 13.27 12.03
CA SER A 340 -11.60 12.38 12.58
C SER A 340 -10.95 11.18 13.28
N ASN A 341 -11.40 10.89 14.50
CA ASN A 341 -10.88 9.78 15.29
C ASN A 341 -11.94 8.68 15.45
N THR A 342 -11.69 7.52 14.86
CA THR A 342 -12.60 6.37 14.94
C THR A 342 -12.79 5.86 16.36
N ASN A 343 -11.79 6.03 17.25
CA ASN A 343 -11.88 5.61 18.64
C ASN A 343 -12.82 6.51 19.47
N LEU A 344 -13.14 7.71 18.95
CA LEU A 344 -14.06 8.67 19.55
C LEU A 344 -15.39 8.75 18.78
N GLY A 345 -15.79 7.67 18.08
CA GLY A 345 -17.07 7.63 17.37
C GLY A 345 -17.11 8.48 16.08
N GLY A 346 -15.95 8.89 15.55
CA GLY A 346 -15.87 9.68 14.32
C GLY A 346 -15.89 11.20 14.54
N GLU A 347 -15.81 11.66 15.78
CA GLU A 347 -15.65 13.08 16.11
C GLU A 347 -14.30 13.62 15.63
N PHE A 348 -14.29 14.92 15.32
CA PHE A 348 -13.11 15.65 14.87
C PHE A 348 -12.34 16.19 16.06
N VAL A 349 -11.07 15.82 16.17
CA VAL A 349 -10.16 16.27 17.23
C VAL A 349 -9.18 17.27 16.64
N GLU A 350 -9.01 18.40 17.31
CA GLU A 350 -8.00 19.39 16.98
C GLU A 350 -6.59 18.81 17.06
N VAL A 351 -5.86 18.91 15.94
CA VAL A 351 -4.47 18.47 15.79
C VAL A 351 -3.53 19.63 16.05
N THR A 352 -3.77 20.75 15.36
CA THR A 352 -2.99 22.00 15.48
C THR A 352 -3.85 23.22 15.16
N SER A 353 -3.53 24.33 15.84
CA SER A 353 -4.03 25.66 15.52
C SER A 353 -2.86 26.57 15.18
N PHE A 354 -2.91 27.26 14.05
CA PHE A 354 -1.86 28.18 13.65
C PHE A 354 -2.42 29.48 13.04
N PRO A 355 -1.72 30.61 13.21
CA PRO A 355 -2.16 31.88 12.67
C PRO A 355 -1.99 31.92 11.15
N CYS A 356 -3.02 32.37 10.43
CA CYS A 356 -3.01 32.52 8.98
C CYS A 356 -2.56 33.92 8.55
N ILE A 357 -1.50 34.45 9.17
CA ILE A 357 -0.96 35.78 8.86
C ILE A 357 0.21 35.60 7.89
N PRO A 358 0.06 35.90 6.59
CA PRO A 358 1.19 35.85 5.66
C PRO A 358 2.20 36.97 5.98
N LEU A 359 3.50 36.63 5.95
CA LEU A 359 4.61 37.57 6.13
C LEU A 359 4.81 38.44 4.87
N GLU A 360 4.56 37.90 3.67
CA GLU A 360 4.63 38.59 2.37
C GLU A 360 3.49 38.15 1.40
N GLN A 361 3.26 38.89 0.31
CA GLN A 361 2.26 38.52 -0.71
C GLN A 361 2.73 37.27 -1.47
N ASP A 362 1.92 36.20 -1.48
CA ASP A 362 2.08 34.96 -2.26
C ASP A 362 2.95 33.84 -1.65
N GLU A 363 3.36 33.93 -0.38
CA GLU A 363 4.05 32.83 0.31
C GLU A 363 3.09 31.73 0.84
N TRP A 364 3.57 30.49 0.84
CA TRP A 364 2.89 29.36 1.49
C TRP A 364 3.10 29.42 3.00
N ILE A 365 2.01 29.43 3.75
CA ILE A 365 2.02 29.21 5.20
C ILE A 365 2.22 27.71 5.41
N VAL A 366 3.37 27.34 5.95
CA VAL A 366 3.75 25.94 6.16
C VAL A 366 3.64 25.62 7.64
N GLU A 367 2.77 24.66 7.97
CA GLU A 367 2.74 24.02 9.29
C GLU A 367 3.40 22.64 9.17
N ASP A 368 4.52 22.47 9.88
CA ASP A 368 5.37 21.29 9.84
C ASP A 368 5.27 20.44 11.11
N GLU A 369 5.61 19.14 10.98
CA GLU A 369 5.82 18.18 12.08
C GLU A 369 4.61 17.90 13.00
N PHE A 370 3.39 18.25 12.61
CA PHE A 370 2.22 17.88 13.40
C PHE A 370 1.92 16.37 13.33
N ARG A 371 1.42 15.82 14.44
CA ARG A 371 1.17 14.39 14.58
C ARG A 371 -0.31 14.08 14.70
N ALA A 372 -0.86 13.56 13.62
CA ALA A 372 -2.22 13.03 13.61
C ALA A 372 -2.26 11.51 13.36
N SER A 373 -3.36 10.90 13.78
CA SER A 373 -3.69 9.51 13.46
C SER A 373 -3.96 9.36 11.96
N ARG A 374 -3.84 8.12 11.44
CA ARG A 374 -4.30 7.82 10.09
C ARG A 374 -5.81 8.02 10.06
N SER A 375 -6.29 8.92 9.21
CA SER A 375 -7.71 9.10 8.99
C SER A 375 -8.03 9.24 7.50
N LYS A 376 -9.25 8.81 7.16
CA LYS A 376 -9.84 9.07 5.84
C LYS A 376 -10.45 10.46 5.76
N SER A 377 -10.77 11.09 6.90
CA SER A 377 -11.49 12.35 6.95
C SER A 377 -10.74 13.38 7.78
N TRP A 378 -10.50 14.53 7.16
CA TRP A 378 -9.82 15.68 7.75
C TRP A 378 -10.72 16.90 7.62
N ARG A 379 -10.65 17.83 8.57
CA ARG A 379 -11.40 19.08 8.53
C ARG A 379 -10.48 20.26 8.77
N LEU A 380 -10.55 21.25 7.90
CA LEU A 380 -9.95 22.55 8.09
C LEU A 380 -11.03 23.51 8.56
N VAL A 381 -10.76 24.21 9.65
CA VAL A 381 -11.65 25.19 10.25
C VAL A 381 -10.94 26.53 10.25
N PHE A 382 -11.55 27.53 9.63
CA PHE A 382 -11.06 28.91 9.61
C PHE A 382 -11.89 29.74 10.58
N LYS A 383 -11.21 30.40 11.53
CA LYS A 383 -11.81 31.25 12.57
C LYS A 383 -11.24 32.68 12.51
N SER A 384 -12.01 33.62 13.02
CA SER A 384 -11.65 35.04 13.17
C SER A 384 -11.38 35.72 11.83
N PHE A 385 -12.42 36.28 11.23
CA PHE A 385 -12.32 37.14 10.06
C PHE A 385 -12.15 38.59 10.53
N PRO A 386 -11.26 39.41 9.93
CA PRO A 386 -11.21 40.82 10.24
C PRO A 386 -12.62 41.42 9.99
N PRO A 387 -13.12 42.32 10.87
CA PRO A 387 -14.43 42.92 10.68
C PRO A 387 -14.44 43.64 9.34
N SER A 388 -15.28 43.17 8.43
CA SER A 388 -15.51 43.81 7.14
C SER A 388 -16.09 45.20 7.40
N ASN A 389 -15.32 46.24 7.09
CA ASN A 389 -15.74 47.64 7.22
C ASN A 389 -16.76 48.06 6.13
N CYS A 390 -17.59 47.13 5.65
CA CYS A 390 -18.49 47.33 4.50
C CYS A 390 -19.94 47.47 4.95
N LYS A 391 -20.36 48.71 5.22
CA LYS A 391 -21.78 49.09 5.35
C LYS A 391 -22.41 49.35 3.97
N ALA A 392 -22.37 48.38 3.06
CA ALA A 392 -23.02 48.51 1.75
C ALA A 392 -23.88 47.28 1.45
N HIS A 393 -25.15 47.50 1.10
CA HIS A 393 -26.18 46.47 0.83
C HIS A 393 -25.90 45.57 -0.41
N LEU A 394 -24.71 45.65 -1.03
CA LEU A 394 -24.34 44.99 -2.29
C LEU A 394 -22.91 44.38 -2.28
N ALA A 395 -22.32 44.14 -1.09
CA ALA A 395 -20.99 43.56 -0.97
C ALA A 395 -21.03 42.02 -0.86
N ALA A 396 -20.51 41.31 -1.86
CA ALA A 396 -20.30 39.86 -1.78
C ALA A 396 -18.87 39.58 -1.29
N SER A 397 -18.69 38.55 -0.46
CA SER A 397 -17.37 38.20 0.08
C SER A 397 -16.89 36.86 -0.45
N TYR A 398 -15.60 36.75 -0.76
CA TYR A 398 -14.97 35.55 -1.28
C TYR A 398 -13.79 35.14 -0.39
N LEU A 399 -13.72 33.86 -0.06
CA LEU A 399 -12.54 33.24 0.54
C LEU A 399 -12.07 32.12 -0.37
N GLY A 400 -10.83 32.21 -0.86
CA GLY A 400 -10.16 31.11 -1.54
C GLY A 400 -8.88 30.77 -0.79
N VAL A 401 -8.70 29.49 -0.45
CA VAL A 401 -7.45 28.99 0.14
C VAL A 401 -6.99 27.80 -0.68
N GLU A 402 -5.80 27.90 -1.26
CA GLU A 402 -5.12 26.78 -1.86
C GLU A 402 -4.45 25.96 -0.75
N VAL A 403 -4.70 24.66 -0.75
CA VAL A 403 -4.25 23.72 0.26
C VAL A 403 -3.45 22.61 -0.39
N MET A 404 -2.28 22.35 0.17
CA MET A 404 -1.42 21.25 -0.21
C MET A 404 -1.10 20.40 1.01
N PHE A 405 -1.31 19.08 0.88
CA PHE A 405 -1.06 18.10 1.92
C PHE A 405 0.16 17.25 1.57
N ASP A 406 1.07 17.15 2.51
CA ASP A 406 2.21 16.24 2.44
C ASP A 406 2.00 15.11 3.46
N GLU A 407 2.14 13.87 3.00
CA GLU A 407 2.03 12.67 3.83
C GLU A 407 3.31 12.38 4.61
N ALA A 408 3.15 11.69 5.74
CA ALA A 408 4.24 11.29 6.63
C ALA A 408 5.41 10.66 5.88
N ASP A 409 6.61 11.19 6.14
CA ASP A 409 7.85 10.62 5.66
C ASP A 409 7.95 9.13 5.99
N ILE A 410 8.57 8.38 5.08
CA ILE A 410 8.91 6.96 5.22
C ILE A 410 9.67 6.70 6.55
N SER A 411 10.35 7.72 7.08
CA SER A 411 11.22 7.68 8.26
C SER A 411 10.61 8.19 9.57
N ASN A 412 9.34 8.62 9.63
CA ASN A 412 8.82 9.34 10.80
C ASN A 412 8.30 8.44 11.94
N ASP A 413 9.01 7.34 12.23
CA ASP A 413 8.85 6.65 13.50
C ASP A 413 9.63 7.39 14.58
N SER A 414 9.00 8.45 15.07
CA SER A 414 9.50 9.27 16.17
C SER A 414 9.92 8.47 17.41
N LEU A 415 9.36 7.27 17.66
CA LEU A 415 9.77 6.43 18.78
C LEU A 415 11.11 5.74 18.50
N GLN A 416 11.29 5.19 17.30
CA GLN A 416 12.55 4.59 16.88
C GLN A 416 13.67 5.65 16.86
N LYS A 417 13.35 6.85 16.39
CA LYS A 417 14.26 8.01 16.41
C LYS A 417 14.61 8.44 17.84
N LEU A 418 13.64 8.51 18.74
CA LEU A 418 13.86 8.82 20.16
C LEU A 418 14.79 7.79 20.82
N HIS A 419 14.56 6.50 20.58
CA HIS A 419 15.41 5.43 21.10
C HIS A 419 16.85 5.52 20.59
N ALA A 420 17.03 5.78 19.28
CA ALA A 420 18.35 5.97 18.69
C ALA A 420 19.07 7.20 19.28
N LEU A 421 18.38 8.34 19.42
CA LEU A 421 18.93 9.57 20.02
C LEU A 421 19.37 9.36 21.47
N HIS A 422 18.52 8.72 22.29
CA HIS A 422 18.83 8.47 23.69
C HIS A 422 20.03 7.53 23.87
N ASN A 423 20.04 6.41 23.14
CA ASN A 423 21.15 5.46 23.22
C ASN A 423 22.44 6.03 22.63
N ALA A 424 22.36 6.84 21.59
CA ALA A 424 23.50 7.58 21.07
C ALA A 424 24.09 8.50 22.14
N CYS A 425 23.28 9.32 22.81
CA CYS A 425 23.72 10.19 23.90
C CYS A 425 24.48 9.41 24.97
N ILE A 426 23.94 8.29 25.44
CA ILE A 426 24.61 7.46 26.44
C ILE A 426 25.95 6.92 25.93
N SER A 427 26.00 6.42 24.68
CA SER A 427 27.26 5.94 24.09
C SER A 427 28.31 7.05 23.99
N PHE A 428 27.92 8.27 23.58
CA PHE A 428 28.82 9.42 23.52
C PHE A 428 29.29 9.88 24.91
N GLU A 429 28.43 9.85 25.92
CA GLU A 429 28.79 10.15 27.31
C GLU A 429 29.80 9.16 27.87
N SER A 430 29.60 7.86 27.61
CA SER A 430 30.56 6.82 28.00
C SER A 430 31.91 6.99 27.29
N LEU A 431 31.91 7.36 26.00
CA LEU A 431 33.13 7.64 25.25
C LEU A 431 33.88 8.88 25.79
N LEU A 432 33.15 9.94 26.15
CA LEU A 432 33.71 11.14 26.78
C LEU A 432 34.35 10.83 28.15
N LYS A 433 33.74 9.97 28.98
CA LYS A 433 34.32 9.56 30.28
C LYS A 433 35.68 8.88 30.10
N ILE A 434 35.84 8.05 29.07
CA ILE A 434 37.12 7.39 28.76
C ILE A 434 38.16 8.42 28.30
N HIS A 435 37.78 9.37 27.44
CA HIS A 435 38.67 10.44 26.97
C HIS A 435 39.11 11.39 28.10
N ASP A 436 38.19 11.79 28.98
CA ASP A 436 38.50 12.66 30.14
C ASP A 436 39.40 11.95 31.16
N GLY A 437 39.28 10.62 31.31
CA GLY A 437 40.18 9.80 32.14
C GLY A 437 41.61 9.74 31.60
N ARG A 438 41.77 9.68 30.27
CA ARG A 438 43.07 9.61 29.59
C ARG A 438 43.83 10.94 29.61
N ASN A 439 43.11 12.06 29.51
CA ASN A 439 43.70 13.40 29.59
C ASN A 439 44.30 13.72 30.98
N ARG A 440 43.89 13.01 32.04
CA ARG A 440 44.53 13.08 33.36
C ARG A 440 45.76 12.16 33.51
N GLY A 441 45.93 11.19 32.60
CA GLY A 441 46.97 10.16 32.64
C GLY A 441 48.15 10.34 31.69
N GLY A 442 48.15 11.37 30.84
CA GLY A 442 49.33 11.77 30.06
C GLY A 442 49.67 10.93 28.81
N GLU A 443 48.76 10.09 28.30
CA GLU A 443 48.97 9.36 27.04
C GLU A 443 47.96 9.80 25.97
N VAL A 444 48.41 10.66 25.05
CA VAL A 444 47.70 11.01 23.82
C VAL A 444 48.10 10.00 22.75
N SER A 445 47.37 8.89 22.64
CA SER A 445 47.38 8.07 21.42
C SER A 445 46.05 8.29 20.71
N GLY A 446 46.10 8.91 19.53
CA GLY A 446 44.94 9.33 18.78
C GLY A 446 44.02 8.18 18.36
N SER A 447 42.73 8.42 18.51
CA SER A 447 41.72 7.94 17.59
C SER A 447 41.00 9.13 16.95
N ASP A 448 41.05 9.22 15.62
CA ASP A 448 40.56 10.32 14.78
C ASP A 448 39.03 10.33 14.61
N PHE A 449 38.25 10.07 15.67
CA PHE A 449 36.79 9.92 15.50
C PHE A 449 36.02 11.24 15.51
N LEU A 450 36.14 12.06 16.56
CA LEU A 450 35.56 13.41 16.70
C LEU A 450 36.29 14.17 17.80
N ASN A 451 36.39 15.50 17.71
CA ASN A 451 36.94 16.31 18.80
C ASN A 451 35.99 16.31 20.02
N ILE A 452 36.52 16.41 21.24
CA ILE A 452 35.73 16.46 22.50
C ILE A 452 34.67 17.58 22.44
N ALA A 453 35.01 18.73 21.85
CA ALA A 453 34.07 19.83 21.66
C ALA A 453 32.91 19.46 20.72
N GLU A 454 33.18 18.71 19.66
CA GLU A 454 32.18 18.26 18.68
C GLU A 454 31.28 17.17 19.28
N MET A 455 31.83 16.25 20.06
CA MET A 455 31.05 15.25 20.81
C MET A 455 30.07 15.94 21.78
N LYS A 456 30.54 16.93 22.56
CA LYS A 456 29.67 17.71 23.47
C LYS A 456 28.59 18.48 22.71
N LYS A 457 28.90 19.04 21.54
CA LYS A 457 27.92 19.71 20.67
C LYS A 457 26.86 18.73 20.17
N LYS A 458 27.26 17.55 19.68
CA LYS A 458 26.33 16.52 19.21
C LYS A 458 25.42 16.02 20.31
N ILE A 459 25.93 15.77 21.53
CA ILE A 459 25.09 15.36 22.68
C ILE A 459 24.01 16.39 22.97
N LYS A 460 24.37 17.68 23.04
CA LYS A 460 23.39 18.76 23.27
C LYS A 460 22.32 18.80 22.18
N GLN A 461 22.72 18.66 20.92
CA GLN A 461 21.79 18.64 19.80
C GLN A 461 20.84 17.44 19.87
N MET A 462 21.37 16.24 20.10
CA MET A 462 20.56 15.01 20.17
C MET A 462 19.63 15.00 21.39
N SER A 463 20.07 15.53 22.53
CA SER A 463 19.24 15.66 23.73
C SER A 463 18.11 16.67 23.54
N ALA A 464 18.36 17.80 22.88
CA ALA A 464 17.32 18.76 22.54
C ALA A 464 16.29 18.18 21.55
N GLU A 465 16.77 17.46 20.52
CA GLU A 465 15.91 16.78 19.55
C GLU A 465 15.05 15.69 20.22
N ALA A 466 15.62 14.92 21.15
CA ALA A 466 14.89 13.92 21.94
C ALA A 466 13.80 14.56 22.83
N ALA A 467 14.13 15.65 23.52
CA ALA A 467 13.18 16.36 24.40
C ALA A 467 12.00 16.95 23.62
N SER A 468 12.25 17.53 22.44
CA SER A 468 11.20 18.03 21.55
C SER A 468 10.23 16.92 21.12
N ILE A 469 10.77 15.75 20.75
CA ILE A 469 9.95 14.58 20.40
C ILE A 469 9.11 14.15 21.61
N GLU A 470 9.70 14.02 22.79
CA GLU A 470 9.00 13.61 24.02
C GLU A 470 7.88 14.58 24.41
N GLU A 471 8.12 15.89 24.34
CA GLU A 471 7.11 16.92 24.60
C GLU A 471 5.92 16.79 23.64
N THR A 472 6.18 16.51 22.36
CA THR A 472 5.14 16.30 21.35
C THR A 472 4.30 15.06 21.64
N TYR A 473 4.92 13.97 22.08
CA TYR A 473 4.22 12.76 22.55
C TYR A 473 3.33 13.06 23.76
N LEU A 474 3.85 13.80 24.75
CA LEU A 474 3.13 14.16 25.96
C LEU A 474 1.94 15.08 25.66
N LYS A 475 2.09 16.09 24.79
CA LYS A 475 1.00 16.97 24.35
C LYS A 475 -0.13 16.18 23.70
N THR A 476 0.21 15.25 22.80
CA THR A 476 -0.76 14.39 22.13
C THR A 476 -1.52 13.50 23.14
N ALA A 477 -0.79 12.86 24.07
CA ALA A 477 -1.38 12.02 25.10
C ALA A 477 -2.27 12.82 26.06
N GLN A 478 -1.87 14.04 26.43
CA GLN A 478 -2.68 14.94 27.27
C GLN A 478 -3.96 15.37 26.57
N SER A 479 -3.92 15.69 25.27
CA SER A 479 -5.11 16.04 24.48
C SER A 479 -6.13 14.89 24.48
N ILE A 480 -5.67 13.67 24.17
CA ILE A 480 -6.52 12.47 24.20
C ILE A 480 -7.10 12.23 25.60
N HIS A 481 -6.27 12.36 26.64
CA HIS A 481 -6.73 12.18 28.02
C HIS A 481 -7.80 13.21 28.41
N ARG A 482 -7.64 14.48 28.02
CA ARG A 482 -8.63 15.54 28.29
C ARG A 482 -9.95 15.26 27.57
N ALA A 483 -9.91 14.84 26.30
CA ALA A 483 -11.10 14.46 25.54
C ALA A 483 -11.84 13.27 26.20
N CYS A 484 -11.11 12.22 26.60
CA CYS A 484 -11.70 11.10 27.33
C CYS A 484 -12.29 11.51 28.69
N LYS A 485 -11.63 12.43 29.41
CA LYS A 485 -12.11 12.95 30.69
C LYS A 485 -13.39 13.77 30.54
N GLN A 486 -13.50 14.62 29.52
CA GLN A 486 -14.73 15.36 29.22
C GLN A 486 -15.89 14.40 28.97
N ARG A 487 -15.66 13.35 28.17
CA ARG A 487 -16.67 12.32 27.92
C ARG A 487 -17.15 11.60 29.19
N PHE A 488 -16.24 11.30 30.11
CA PHE A 488 -16.60 10.67 31.40
C PHE A 488 -17.40 11.61 32.31
N LEU A 489 -17.24 12.93 32.15
CA LEU A 489 -18.00 13.92 32.92
C LEU A 489 -19.38 14.22 32.29
N GLU A 490 -19.54 13.96 30.99
CA GLU A 490 -20.79 14.15 30.24
C GLU A 490 -21.70 12.91 30.24
N SER A 491 -21.15 11.73 30.60
CA SER A 491 -21.87 10.46 30.79
C SER A 491 -22.24 10.23 32.25
#